data_AF-A0A3D3TGS8-F1
#
_entry.id   AF-A0A3D3TGS8-F1
#
_cell.length_a   1.000
_cell.length_b   1.000
_cell.length_c   1.000
_cell.angle_alpha   90.00
_cell.angle_beta   90.00
_cell.angle_gamma   90.00
#
_symmetry.space_group_name_H-M   'P 1'
#
loop_
_entity.id
_entity.type
_entity.pdbx_description
1 polymer ?
#
loop_
_entity_poly.entity_id
_entity_poly.type
_entity_poly.pdbx_seq_one_letter_code
_entity_poly.pdbx_strand_id
1 'polypeptide(L)'
;MKKLFLSLMIFATVSFGAFSQKPNGHRNGEHRIMKELNLSEEQQTKLKSLNEDFKSQAKALKDDQSLSKEVKREKMKELSTSKRNQIQALLTPEQKAKISERKDKRVEKRRDNSRKGDRNFAHHTRKAKIDLNLTDSQKKQMLSLKESFRKQMQDLKADNSLDKEARNAKRKELASSHREQVKSILTPEQQAKMSNHFEKGRKDSKKHGKFNAGKGRGHHNNLDAESLNKLKSLKENFVKEKKAVELSRIAPEAQKEKIKNLREKYRNERSEIVKNARQQKNS
;
A
#
# COMPACT_ATOMS: atom_id res chain seq x y z
N MET A 1 37.52 28.49 -21.51
CA MET A 1 37.31 28.99 -20.14
C MET A 1 37.59 27.87 -19.15
N LYS A 2 38.60 28.05 -18.31
CA LYS A 2 39.09 27.06 -17.34
C LYS A 2 38.25 27.13 -16.06
N LYS A 3 37.62 25.99 -15.73
CA LYS A 3 37.29 25.39 -14.42
C LYS A 3 36.71 26.29 -13.31
N LEU A 4 35.60 25.82 -12.72
CA LEU A 4 35.45 25.68 -11.27
C LEU A 4 34.47 24.52 -10.99
N PHE A 5 35.01 23.30 -10.92
CA PHE A 5 34.34 22.19 -10.26
C PHE A 5 34.51 22.39 -8.75
N LEU A 6 33.42 22.71 -8.06
CA LEU A 6 33.40 22.85 -6.61
C LEU A 6 33.47 21.45 -5.97
N SER A 7 34.69 20.95 -5.77
CA SER A 7 34.95 19.75 -4.96
C SER A 7 34.86 20.11 -3.47
N LEU A 8 33.73 19.80 -2.84
CA LEU A 8 33.61 19.86 -1.39
C LEU A 8 34.09 18.52 -0.80
N MET A 9 35.42 18.44 -0.57
CA MET A 9 36.06 17.39 0.22
C MET A 9 35.96 17.77 1.70
N ILE A 10 35.07 17.11 2.45
CA ILE A 10 35.05 17.20 3.92
C ILE A 10 35.68 15.92 4.46
N PHE A 11 36.94 16.03 4.88
CA PHE A 11 37.58 15.07 5.77
C PHE A 11 37.02 15.29 7.19
N ALA A 12 36.19 14.38 7.67
CA ALA A 12 35.83 14.27 9.07
C ALA A 12 36.04 12.81 9.51
N THR A 13 37.21 12.54 10.07
CA THR A 13 37.49 11.32 10.83
C THR A 13 36.70 11.35 12.13
N VAL A 14 35.63 10.56 12.20
CA VAL A 14 35.00 10.19 13.47
C VAL A 14 35.01 8.67 13.56
N SER A 15 35.84 8.15 14.45
CA SER A 15 35.78 6.75 14.90
C SER A 15 34.45 6.53 15.59
N PHE A 16 33.52 5.87 14.89
CA PHE A 16 32.34 5.28 15.51
C PHE A 16 32.55 3.76 15.59
N GLY A 17 32.74 3.26 16.81
CA GLY A 17 32.54 1.85 17.11
C GLY A 17 31.09 1.48 16.82
N ALA A 18 30.86 0.78 15.72
CA ALA A 18 29.53 0.32 15.33
C ALA A 18 29.24 -1.04 15.97
N PHE A 19 28.46 -1.02 17.06
CA PHE A 19 27.71 -2.20 17.48
C PHE A 19 26.78 -2.62 16.34
N SER A 20 27.02 -3.79 15.75
CA SER A 20 26.21 -4.31 14.65
C SER A 20 24.85 -4.82 15.17
N GLN A 21 23.84 -3.95 15.19
CA GLN A 21 22.45 -4.39 15.29
C GLN A 21 22.10 -5.22 14.04
N LYS A 22 21.89 -6.54 14.20
CA LYS A 22 21.42 -7.43 13.13
C LYS A 22 20.06 -6.93 12.60
N PRO A 23 19.95 -6.45 11.34
CA PRO A 23 18.67 -6.00 10.81
C PRO A 23 17.82 -7.22 10.44
N ASN A 24 16.79 -7.47 11.25
CA ASN A 24 15.91 -8.61 11.10
C ASN A 24 14.93 -8.43 9.92
N GLY A 25 14.99 -9.36 8.97
CA GLY A 25 13.84 -9.82 8.19
C GLY A 25 13.24 -8.89 7.13
N HIS A 26 13.96 -8.55 6.06
CA HIS A 26 13.41 -8.33 4.69
C HIS A 26 14.42 -8.64 3.56
N ARG A 27 15.66 -9.03 3.89
CA ARG A 27 16.76 -9.27 2.93
C ARG A 27 16.62 -10.52 2.06
N ASN A 28 15.60 -11.34 2.26
CA ASN A 28 15.51 -12.67 1.61
C ASN A 28 15.25 -12.61 0.10
N GLY A 29 14.71 -11.52 -0.45
CA GLY A 29 14.47 -11.41 -1.89
C GLY A 29 15.74 -11.14 -2.69
N GLU A 30 16.46 -10.08 -2.30
CA GLU A 30 17.68 -9.64 -2.97
C GLU A 30 18.83 -10.63 -2.74
N HIS A 31 18.99 -11.13 -1.51
CA HIS A 31 20.06 -12.10 -1.21
C HIS A 31 19.89 -13.43 -1.95
N ARG A 32 18.65 -13.87 -2.21
CA ARG A 32 18.37 -15.07 -3.02
C ARG A 32 18.69 -14.85 -4.49
N ILE A 33 18.38 -13.66 -5.03
CA ILE A 33 18.73 -13.32 -6.42
C ILE A 33 20.25 -13.33 -6.59
N MET A 34 21.00 -12.75 -5.66
CA MET A 34 22.47 -12.72 -5.75
C MET A 34 23.11 -14.11 -5.67
N LYS A 35 22.56 -15.02 -4.85
CA LYS A 35 23.00 -16.42 -4.81
C LYS A 35 22.68 -17.19 -6.10
N GLU A 36 21.53 -16.92 -6.72
CA GLU A 36 21.13 -17.60 -7.96
C GLU A 36 21.89 -17.11 -9.20
N LEU A 37 22.49 -15.91 -9.18
CA LEU A 37 23.21 -15.33 -10.31
C LEU A 37 24.69 -15.72 -10.38
N ASN A 38 25.20 -16.48 -9.40
CA ASN A 38 26.62 -16.87 -9.31
C ASN A 38 27.55 -15.67 -9.55
N LEU A 39 27.31 -14.56 -8.83
CA LEU A 39 28.10 -13.34 -9.00
C LEU A 39 29.56 -13.57 -8.62
N SER A 40 30.49 -13.04 -9.42
CA SER A 40 31.92 -13.02 -9.07
C SER A 40 32.17 -12.19 -7.81
N GLU A 41 33.31 -12.40 -7.14
CA GLU A 41 33.67 -11.65 -5.93
C GLU A 41 33.73 -10.14 -6.17
N GLU A 42 34.23 -9.74 -7.34
CA GLU A 42 34.24 -8.33 -7.76
C GLU A 42 32.82 -7.77 -7.95
N GLN A 43 31.92 -8.51 -8.61
CA GLN A 43 30.52 -8.10 -8.78
C GLN A 43 29.81 -7.98 -7.43
N GLN A 44 30.06 -8.91 -6.51
CA GLN A 44 29.50 -8.87 -5.15
C GLN A 44 29.99 -7.64 -4.37
N THR A 45 31.26 -7.31 -4.49
CA THR A 45 31.86 -6.14 -3.82
C THR A 45 31.28 -4.84 -4.35
N LYS A 46 31.24 -4.67 -5.68
CA LYS A 46 30.63 -3.50 -6.33
C LYS A 46 29.15 -3.35 -5.98
N LEU A 47 28.42 -4.45 -5.93
CA LEU A 47 27.01 -4.45 -5.56
C LEU A 47 26.79 -4.07 -4.08
N LYS A 48 27.62 -4.55 -3.15
CA LYS A 48 27.55 -4.15 -1.74
C LYS A 48 27.75 -2.65 -1.58
N SER A 49 28.79 -2.10 -2.20
CA SER A 49 29.08 -0.66 -2.18
C SER A 49 27.91 0.17 -2.74
N LEU A 50 27.39 -0.22 -3.90
CA LEU A 50 26.23 0.43 -4.52
C LEU A 50 24.96 0.35 -3.66
N ASN A 51 24.78 -0.76 -2.94
CA ASN A 51 23.65 -0.94 -2.01
C ASN A 51 23.78 -0.05 -0.77
N GLU A 52 24.99 0.14 -0.26
CA GLU A 52 25.28 1.02 0.87
C GLU A 52 25.09 2.49 0.49
N ASP A 53 25.62 2.90 -0.66
CA ASP A 53 25.43 4.25 -1.21
C ASP A 53 23.95 4.56 -1.42
N PHE A 54 23.21 3.68 -2.10
CA PHE A 54 21.76 3.84 -2.25
C PHE A 54 21.04 3.96 -0.91
N LYS A 55 21.42 3.15 0.08
CA LYS A 55 20.78 3.18 1.41
C LYS A 55 21.05 4.52 2.11
N SER A 56 22.27 5.05 1.99
CA SER A 56 22.66 6.34 2.53
C SER A 56 21.84 7.47 1.90
N GLN A 57 21.83 7.55 0.56
CA GLN A 57 21.10 8.58 -0.17
C GLN A 57 19.59 8.48 0.04
N ALA A 58 19.02 7.27 0.06
CA ALA A 58 17.61 7.06 0.32
C ALA A 58 17.21 7.49 1.75
N LYS A 59 18.11 7.30 2.73
CA LYS A 59 17.90 7.77 4.10
C LYS A 59 17.94 9.30 4.16
N ALA A 60 18.93 9.94 3.53
CA ALA A 60 19.02 11.39 3.46
C ALA A 60 17.75 12.01 2.83
N LEU A 61 17.31 11.50 1.67
CA LEU A 61 16.08 11.96 1.01
C LEU A 61 14.83 11.79 1.88
N LYS A 62 14.77 10.73 2.66
CA LYS A 62 13.63 10.46 3.55
C LYS A 62 13.61 11.42 4.73
N ASP A 63 14.78 11.66 5.33
CA ASP A 63 14.95 12.43 6.55
C ASP A 63 14.96 13.95 6.30
N ASP A 64 15.21 14.39 5.08
CA ASP A 64 15.19 15.81 4.65
C ASP A 64 13.80 16.43 4.82
N GLN A 65 13.58 17.24 5.86
CA GLN A 65 12.28 17.86 6.12
C GLN A 65 11.94 19.03 5.19
N SER A 66 12.90 19.53 4.41
CA SER A 66 12.68 20.66 3.49
C SER A 66 11.92 20.26 2.23
N LEU A 67 11.90 18.96 1.89
CA LEU A 67 11.28 18.46 0.66
C LEU A 67 9.83 18.02 0.89
N SER A 68 8.95 18.43 -0.02
CA SER A 68 7.59 17.90 -0.11
C SER A 68 7.61 16.39 -0.40
N LYS A 69 6.49 15.73 -0.10
CA LYS A 69 6.36 14.28 -0.30
C LYS A 69 6.46 13.89 -1.77
N GLU A 70 5.96 14.74 -2.65
CA GLU A 70 5.96 14.59 -4.10
C GLU A 70 7.40 14.66 -4.62
N VAL A 71 8.16 15.67 -4.22
CA VAL A 71 9.57 15.83 -4.60
C VAL A 71 10.42 14.68 -4.04
N LYS A 72 10.19 14.26 -2.78
CA LYS A 72 10.85 13.08 -2.22
C LYS A 72 10.59 11.82 -3.05
N ARG A 73 9.36 11.63 -3.55
CA ARG A 73 9.01 10.47 -4.37
C ARG A 73 9.72 10.48 -5.70
N GLU A 74 9.82 11.64 -6.35
CA GLU A 74 10.53 11.79 -7.63
C GLU A 74 12.02 11.51 -7.46
N LYS A 75 12.68 12.15 -6.49
CA LYS A 75 14.10 11.89 -6.19
C LYS A 75 14.36 10.43 -5.82
N MET A 76 13.47 9.81 -5.05
CA MET A 76 13.58 8.37 -4.73
C MET A 76 13.42 7.46 -5.95
N LYS A 77 12.59 7.86 -6.93
CA LYS A 77 12.41 7.12 -8.18
C LYS A 77 13.64 7.23 -9.07
N GLU A 78 14.21 8.42 -9.20
CA GLU A 78 15.46 8.68 -9.92
C GLU A 78 16.61 7.87 -9.31
N LEU A 79 16.79 7.97 -7.99
CA LEU A 79 17.79 7.20 -7.25
C LEU A 79 17.63 5.69 -7.46
N SER A 80 16.39 5.17 -7.40
CA SER A 80 16.10 3.76 -7.66
C SER A 80 16.40 3.34 -9.11
N THR A 81 16.23 4.26 -10.06
CA THR A 81 16.47 4.02 -11.49
C THR A 81 17.97 4.00 -11.78
N SER A 82 18.71 4.97 -11.24
CA SER A 82 20.18 5.03 -11.30
C SER A 82 20.81 3.76 -10.74
N LYS A 83 20.42 3.37 -9.52
CA LYS A 83 20.85 2.12 -8.87
C LYS A 83 20.63 0.91 -9.78
N ARG A 84 19.44 0.81 -10.39
CA ARG A 84 19.08 -0.32 -11.27
C ARG A 84 19.96 -0.36 -12.51
N ASN A 85 20.23 0.78 -13.13
CA ASN A 85 21.06 0.87 -14.34
C ASN A 85 22.51 0.47 -14.02
N GLN A 86 23.05 0.95 -12.90
CA GLN A 86 24.37 0.56 -12.43
C GLN A 86 24.46 -0.95 -12.13
N ILE A 87 23.45 -1.53 -11.47
CA ILE A 87 23.40 -2.99 -11.28
C ILE A 87 23.36 -3.71 -12.63
N GLN A 88 22.58 -3.24 -13.60
CA GLN A 88 22.54 -3.85 -14.94
C GLN A 88 23.88 -3.76 -15.66
N ALA A 89 24.65 -2.69 -15.47
CA ALA A 89 25.98 -2.56 -16.05
C ALA A 89 26.99 -3.57 -15.46
N LEU A 90 26.80 -4.00 -14.20
CA LEU A 90 27.68 -4.97 -13.54
C LEU A 90 27.44 -6.42 -13.99
N LEU A 91 26.30 -6.73 -14.60
CA LEU A 91 25.89 -8.10 -14.91
C LEU A 91 26.29 -8.53 -16.32
N THR A 92 26.66 -9.79 -16.46
CA THR A 92 26.90 -10.42 -17.77
C THR A 92 25.59 -10.58 -18.57
N PRO A 93 25.66 -10.75 -19.90
CA PRO A 93 24.48 -11.03 -20.72
C PRO A 93 23.67 -12.23 -20.21
N GLU A 94 24.34 -13.31 -19.81
CA GLU A 94 23.68 -14.52 -19.26
C GLU A 94 22.96 -14.23 -17.94
N GLN A 95 23.59 -13.48 -17.03
CA GLN A 95 22.97 -13.07 -15.77
C GLN A 95 21.74 -12.18 -16.01
N LYS A 96 21.79 -11.28 -17.00
CA LYS A 96 20.64 -10.45 -17.42
C LYS A 96 19.48 -11.31 -17.93
N ALA A 97 19.77 -12.31 -18.76
CA ALA A 97 18.77 -13.23 -19.28
C ALA A 97 18.06 -14.01 -18.15
N LYS A 98 18.82 -14.53 -17.18
CA LYS A 98 18.28 -15.23 -16.00
C LYS A 98 17.37 -14.33 -15.15
N ILE A 99 17.70 -13.06 -15.00
CA ILE A 99 16.83 -12.09 -14.32
C ILE A 99 15.52 -11.87 -15.11
N SER A 100 15.59 -11.79 -16.44
CA SER A 100 14.42 -11.60 -17.28
C SER A 100 13.47 -12.78 -17.18
N GLU A 101 13.97 -14.00 -17.38
CA GLU A 101 13.18 -15.23 -17.28
C GLU A 101 12.47 -15.34 -15.93
N ARG A 102 13.17 -15.00 -14.83
CA ARG A 102 12.58 -14.99 -13.50
C ARG A 102 11.46 -13.95 -13.35
N LYS A 103 11.58 -12.78 -13.99
CA LYS A 103 10.51 -11.77 -14.01
C LYS A 103 9.29 -12.33 -14.73
N ASP A 104 9.49 -13.00 -15.86
CA ASP A 104 8.41 -13.56 -16.67
C ASP A 104 7.68 -14.68 -15.91
N LYS A 105 8.40 -15.62 -15.30
CA LYS A 105 7.82 -16.64 -14.41
C LYS A 105 7.03 -16.02 -13.25
N ARG A 106 7.50 -14.88 -12.72
CA ARG A 106 6.77 -14.15 -11.66
C ARG A 106 5.51 -13.46 -12.19
N VAL A 107 5.55 -12.92 -13.40
CA VAL A 107 4.38 -12.31 -14.07
C VAL A 107 3.35 -13.39 -14.37
N GLU A 108 3.78 -14.53 -14.89
CA GLU A 108 2.93 -15.69 -15.17
C GLU A 108 2.28 -16.21 -13.88
N LYS A 109 3.06 -16.47 -12.83
CA LYS A 109 2.52 -16.89 -11.51
C LYS A 109 1.53 -15.87 -10.94
N ARG A 110 1.75 -14.56 -11.18
CA ARG A 110 0.80 -13.51 -10.78
C ARG A 110 -0.47 -13.54 -11.63
N ARG A 111 -0.37 -13.76 -12.94
CA ARG A 111 -1.52 -13.94 -13.84
C ARG A 111 -2.33 -15.16 -13.44
N ASP A 112 -1.69 -16.27 -13.12
CA ASP A 112 -2.38 -17.48 -12.68
C ASP A 112 -3.02 -17.34 -11.31
N ASN A 113 -2.37 -16.66 -10.36
CA ASN A 113 -2.99 -16.32 -9.09
C ASN A 113 -4.16 -15.35 -9.26
N SER A 114 -4.08 -14.40 -10.21
CA SER A 114 -5.22 -13.54 -10.57
C SER A 114 -6.37 -14.37 -11.14
N ARG A 115 -6.09 -15.28 -12.08
CA ARG A 115 -7.09 -16.20 -12.67
C ARG A 115 -7.70 -17.13 -11.63
N LYS A 116 -6.92 -17.60 -10.64
CA LYS A 116 -7.44 -18.38 -9.50
C LYS A 116 -8.30 -17.51 -8.57
N GLY A 117 -7.91 -16.26 -8.33
CA GLY A 117 -8.72 -15.28 -7.60
C GLY A 117 -10.06 -15.00 -8.29
N ASP A 118 -10.06 -14.84 -9.62
CA ASP A 118 -11.25 -14.61 -10.43
C ASP A 118 -12.16 -15.85 -10.47
N ARG A 119 -11.58 -17.07 -10.57
CA ARG A 119 -12.33 -18.32 -10.48
C ARG A 119 -12.95 -18.53 -9.10
N ASN A 120 -12.22 -18.22 -8.02
CA ASN A 120 -12.74 -18.30 -6.67
C ASN A 120 -13.84 -17.25 -6.44
N PHE A 121 -13.67 -16.03 -6.95
CA PHE A 121 -14.73 -15.01 -6.91
C PHE A 121 -15.97 -15.47 -7.67
N ALA A 122 -15.82 -16.00 -8.89
CA ALA A 122 -16.92 -16.56 -9.66
C ALA A 122 -17.62 -17.71 -8.91
N HIS A 123 -16.86 -18.61 -8.29
CA HIS A 123 -17.39 -19.72 -7.49
C HIS A 123 -18.14 -19.23 -6.23
N HIS A 124 -17.60 -18.25 -5.50
CA HIS A 124 -18.27 -17.64 -4.35
C HIS A 124 -19.53 -16.87 -4.76
N THR A 125 -19.52 -16.16 -5.89
CA THR A 125 -20.72 -15.50 -6.41
C THR A 125 -21.77 -16.51 -6.87
N ARG A 126 -21.37 -17.67 -7.41
CA ARG A 126 -22.29 -18.74 -7.81
C ARG A 126 -22.92 -19.43 -6.60
N LYS A 127 -22.12 -19.76 -5.56
CA LYS A 127 -22.66 -20.30 -4.30
C LYS A 127 -23.60 -19.32 -3.59
N ALA A 128 -23.21 -18.05 -3.47
CA ALA A 128 -24.08 -17.04 -2.88
C ALA A 128 -25.39 -16.86 -3.67
N LYS A 129 -25.38 -17.02 -5.00
CA LYS A 129 -26.61 -16.97 -5.82
C LYS A 129 -27.51 -18.19 -5.63
N ILE A 130 -26.94 -19.38 -5.42
CA ILE A 130 -27.70 -20.62 -5.18
C ILE A 130 -28.33 -20.59 -3.78
N ASP A 131 -27.58 -20.14 -2.76
CA ASP A 131 -28.06 -20.12 -1.37
C ASP A 131 -29.19 -19.08 -1.12
N LEU A 132 -29.36 -18.11 -2.03
CA LEU A 132 -30.36 -17.04 -1.91
C LEU A 132 -31.70 -17.35 -2.59
N ASN A 133 -31.82 -18.44 -3.36
CA ASN A 133 -33.02 -18.78 -4.13
C ASN A 133 -33.62 -17.56 -4.86
N LEU A 134 -32.80 -16.84 -5.62
CA LEU A 134 -33.23 -15.64 -6.33
C LEU A 134 -34.31 -15.97 -7.36
N THR A 135 -35.33 -15.13 -7.48
CA THR A 135 -36.31 -15.22 -8.56
C THR A 135 -35.68 -14.85 -9.90
N ASP A 136 -36.28 -15.24 -11.03
CA ASP A 136 -35.72 -14.94 -12.34
C ASP A 136 -35.70 -13.43 -12.64
N SER A 137 -36.70 -12.70 -12.12
CA SER A 137 -36.71 -11.23 -12.15
C SER A 137 -35.52 -10.64 -11.37
N GLN A 138 -35.27 -11.11 -10.14
CA GLN A 138 -34.10 -10.68 -9.35
C GLN A 138 -32.78 -11.02 -10.04
N LYS A 139 -32.67 -12.19 -10.68
CA LYS A 139 -31.47 -12.57 -11.46
C LYS A 139 -31.22 -11.60 -12.62
N LYS A 140 -32.26 -11.23 -13.37
CA LYS A 140 -32.15 -10.30 -14.50
C LYS A 140 -31.72 -8.90 -14.04
N GLN A 141 -32.30 -8.39 -12.95
CA GLN A 141 -31.91 -7.11 -12.34
C GLN A 141 -30.45 -7.15 -11.85
N MET A 142 -30.03 -8.25 -11.22
CA MET A 142 -28.66 -8.43 -10.73
C MET A 142 -27.62 -8.46 -11.86
N LEU A 143 -27.96 -9.07 -13.00
CA LEU A 143 -27.08 -9.11 -14.18
C LEU A 143 -26.91 -7.72 -14.80
N SER A 144 -28.02 -7.01 -15.03
CA SER A 144 -27.98 -5.64 -15.56
C SER A 144 -27.17 -4.70 -14.64
N LEU A 145 -27.38 -4.81 -13.33
CA LEU A 145 -26.66 -4.04 -12.32
C LEU A 145 -25.15 -4.37 -12.28
N LYS A 146 -24.77 -5.63 -12.55
CA LYS A 146 -23.37 -6.05 -12.64
C LYS A 146 -22.70 -5.48 -13.89
N GLU A 147 -23.40 -5.47 -15.02
CA GLU A 147 -22.89 -4.94 -16.29
C GLU A 147 -22.66 -3.43 -16.21
N SER A 148 -23.62 -2.69 -15.66
CA SER A 148 -23.49 -1.24 -15.45
C SER A 148 -22.30 -0.90 -14.54
N PHE A 149 -22.18 -1.60 -13.40
CA PHE A 149 -21.05 -1.42 -12.49
C PHE A 149 -19.71 -1.74 -13.14
N ARG A 150 -19.65 -2.81 -13.95
CA ARG A 150 -18.43 -3.18 -14.68
C ARG A 150 -18.02 -2.08 -15.65
N LYS A 151 -18.96 -1.51 -16.41
CA LYS A 151 -18.71 -0.41 -17.34
C LYS A 151 -18.18 0.82 -16.61
N GLN A 152 -18.86 1.26 -15.56
CA GLN A 152 -18.43 2.40 -14.74
C GLN A 152 -17.04 2.21 -14.12
N MET A 153 -16.70 0.98 -13.71
CA MET A 153 -15.37 0.65 -13.21
C MET A 153 -14.29 0.65 -14.30
N GLN A 154 -14.64 0.26 -15.54
CA GLN A 154 -13.73 0.33 -16.69
C GLN A 154 -13.48 1.79 -17.08
N ASP A 155 -14.53 2.59 -17.17
CA ASP A 155 -14.43 4.02 -17.49
C ASP A 155 -13.58 4.75 -16.45
N LEU A 156 -13.81 4.50 -15.16
CA LEU A 156 -13.00 5.05 -14.07
C LEU A 156 -11.53 4.60 -14.11
N LYS A 157 -11.25 3.42 -14.68
CA LYS A 157 -9.87 2.92 -14.84
C LYS A 157 -9.19 3.54 -16.05
N ALA A 158 -9.92 3.77 -17.14
CA ALA A 158 -9.43 4.43 -18.34
C ALA A 158 -9.25 5.94 -18.14
N ASP A 159 -9.95 6.53 -17.18
CA ASP A 159 -9.82 7.94 -16.80
C ASP A 159 -8.44 8.24 -16.19
N ASN A 160 -7.61 8.90 -16.99
CA ASN A 160 -6.27 9.37 -16.62
C ASN A 160 -6.27 10.78 -16.02
N SER A 161 -7.40 11.49 -16.00
CA SER A 161 -7.52 12.84 -15.44
C SER A 161 -7.49 12.85 -13.90
N LEU A 162 -7.83 11.73 -13.28
CA LEU A 162 -7.91 11.60 -11.82
C LEU A 162 -6.60 11.16 -11.19
N ASP A 163 -6.23 11.83 -10.11
CA ASP A 163 -5.19 11.33 -9.22
C ASP A 163 -5.61 10.01 -8.53
N LYS A 164 -4.65 9.39 -7.83
CA LYS A 164 -4.88 8.10 -7.18
C LYS A 164 -5.89 8.16 -6.03
N GLU A 165 -5.90 9.24 -5.26
CA GLU A 165 -6.79 9.41 -4.10
C GLU A 165 -8.23 9.65 -4.57
N ALA A 166 -8.44 10.55 -5.52
CA ALA A 166 -9.71 10.81 -6.17
C ALA A 166 -10.27 9.56 -6.86
N ARG A 167 -9.44 8.82 -7.62
CA ARG A 167 -9.86 7.57 -8.27
C ARG A 167 -10.28 6.51 -7.24
N ASN A 168 -9.57 6.41 -6.12
CA ASN A 168 -9.94 5.47 -5.04
C ASN A 168 -11.22 5.88 -4.33
N ALA A 169 -11.45 7.18 -4.13
CA ALA A 169 -12.69 7.70 -3.55
C ALA A 169 -13.89 7.37 -4.44
N LYS A 170 -13.82 7.69 -5.74
CA LYS A 170 -14.86 7.34 -6.73
C LYS A 170 -15.11 5.84 -6.79
N ARG A 171 -14.05 5.02 -6.76
CA ARG A 171 -14.20 3.55 -6.73
C ARG A 171 -14.98 3.08 -5.50
N LYS A 172 -14.69 3.65 -4.33
CA LYS A 172 -15.34 3.27 -3.08
C LYS A 172 -16.81 3.66 -3.10
N GLU A 173 -17.11 4.87 -3.56
CA GLU A 173 -18.47 5.37 -3.72
C GLU A 173 -19.28 4.49 -4.68
N LEU A 174 -18.72 4.20 -5.86
CA LEU A 174 -19.34 3.33 -6.85
C LEU A 174 -19.63 1.93 -6.29
N ALA A 175 -18.69 1.37 -5.50
CA ALA A 175 -18.87 0.08 -4.85
C ALA A 175 -19.94 0.12 -3.74
N SER A 176 -20.08 1.22 -3.00
CA SER A 176 -21.14 1.41 -2.02
C SER A 176 -22.51 1.49 -2.70
N SER A 177 -22.64 2.34 -3.73
CA SER A 177 -23.87 2.48 -4.51
C SER A 177 -24.31 1.15 -5.11
N HIS A 178 -23.38 0.43 -5.74
CA HIS A 178 -23.66 -0.90 -6.28
C HIS A 178 -24.17 -1.86 -5.19
N ARG A 179 -23.55 -1.84 -4.00
CA ARG A 179 -23.99 -2.69 -2.88
C ARG A 179 -25.38 -2.34 -2.39
N GLU A 180 -25.76 -1.06 -2.36
CA GLU A 180 -27.11 -0.62 -1.98
C GLU A 180 -28.15 -1.06 -3.00
N GLN A 181 -27.86 -0.90 -4.29
CA GLN A 181 -28.72 -1.37 -5.38
C GLN A 181 -28.86 -2.91 -5.39
N VAL A 182 -27.80 -3.64 -5.02
CA VAL A 182 -27.88 -5.09 -4.82
C VAL A 182 -28.81 -5.43 -3.65
N LYS A 183 -28.73 -4.69 -2.53
CA LYS A 183 -29.60 -4.93 -1.37
C LYS A 183 -31.07 -4.69 -1.70
N SER A 184 -31.40 -3.64 -2.45
CA SER A 184 -32.79 -3.32 -2.79
C SER A 184 -33.47 -4.36 -3.70
N ILE A 185 -32.70 -5.17 -4.44
CA ILE A 185 -33.23 -6.28 -5.25
C ILE A 185 -33.62 -7.48 -4.36
N LEU A 186 -33.04 -7.59 -3.16
CA LEU A 186 -33.19 -8.75 -2.29
C LEU A 186 -34.28 -8.53 -1.24
N THR A 187 -35.00 -9.60 -0.92
CA THR A 187 -35.95 -9.60 0.21
C THR A 187 -35.22 -9.48 1.56
N PRO A 188 -35.90 -9.03 2.64
CA PRO A 188 -35.29 -8.96 3.97
C PRO A 188 -34.63 -10.27 4.42
N GLU A 189 -35.27 -11.41 4.14
CA GLU A 189 -34.72 -12.74 4.45
C GLU A 189 -33.46 -13.07 3.65
N GLN A 190 -33.45 -12.72 2.36
CA GLN A 190 -32.27 -12.89 1.49
C GLN A 190 -31.12 -11.98 1.92
N GLN A 191 -31.41 -10.75 2.37
CA GLN A 191 -30.41 -9.84 2.93
C GLN A 191 -29.78 -10.42 4.21
N ALA A 192 -30.58 -10.99 5.11
CA ALA A 192 -30.10 -11.64 6.32
C ALA A 192 -29.18 -12.85 6.02
N LYS A 193 -29.58 -13.72 5.07
CA LYS A 193 -28.74 -14.83 4.59
C LYS A 193 -27.41 -14.35 4.00
N MET A 194 -27.45 -13.28 3.19
CA MET A 194 -26.23 -12.69 2.61
C MET A 194 -25.29 -12.14 3.69
N SER A 195 -25.84 -11.43 4.70
CA SER A 195 -25.04 -10.89 5.81
C SER A 195 -24.32 -11.99 6.59
N ASN A 196 -25.04 -13.08 6.90
CA ASN A 196 -24.47 -14.24 7.59
C ASN A 196 -23.36 -14.94 6.79
N HIS A 197 -23.51 -15.06 5.47
CA HIS A 197 -22.47 -15.63 4.61
C HIS A 197 -21.22 -14.74 4.57
N PHE A 198 -21.40 -13.41 4.49
CA PHE A 198 -20.30 -12.45 4.58
C PHE A 198 -19.59 -12.49 5.94
N GLU A 199 -20.34 -12.64 7.03
CA GLU A 199 -19.79 -12.70 8.36
C GLU A 199 -19.02 -14.01 8.61
N LYS A 200 -19.56 -15.14 8.14
CA LYS A 200 -18.88 -16.44 8.18
C LYS A 200 -17.58 -16.42 7.37
N GLY A 201 -17.60 -15.89 6.15
CA GLY A 201 -16.38 -15.68 5.35
C GLY A 201 -15.36 -14.76 6.03
N ARG A 202 -15.80 -13.71 6.76
CA ARG A 202 -14.90 -12.89 7.58
C ARG A 202 -14.31 -13.68 8.76
N LYS A 203 -15.09 -14.52 9.44
CA LYS A 203 -14.63 -15.36 10.56
C LYS A 203 -13.64 -16.42 10.08
N ASP A 204 -13.90 -17.07 8.95
CA ASP A 204 -13.00 -18.05 8.35
C ASP A 204 -11.72 -17.42 7.81
N SER A 205 -11.78 -16.23 7.20
CA SER A 205 -10.59 -15.48 6.81
C SER A 205 -9.75 -15.03 8.02
N LYS A 206 -10.38 -14.74 9.17
CA LYS A 206 -9.66 -14.49 10.43
C LYS A 206 -9.02 -15.77 10.98
N LYS A 207 -9.65 -16.93 10.81
CA LYS A 207 -9.17 -18.24 11.27
C LYS A 207 -7.97 -18.72 10.43
N HIS A 208 -8.06 -18.64 9.10
CA HIS A 208 -6.97 -18.99 8.18
C HIS A 208 -5.92 -17.87 7.99
N GLY A 209 -6.29 -16.61 8.24
CA GLY A 209 -5.37 -15.47 8.27
C GLY A 209 -4.43 -15.43 9.48
N LYS A 210 -4.49 -16.42 10.38
CA LYS A 210 -3.45 -16.64 11.41
C LYS A 210 -2.21 -17.33 10.85
N PHE A 211 -2.32 -18.20 9.84
CA PHE A 211 -1.17 -18.93 9.28
C PHE A 211 -0.53 -18.28 8.04
N ASN A 212 -1.15 -17.23 7.49
CA ASN A 212 -0.54 -16.44 6.41
C ASN A 212 -0.62 -14.93 6.72
N ALA A 213 -0.32 -14.56 7.96
CA ALA A 213 -0.04 -13.17 8.35
C ALA A 213 1.36 -12.75 7.87
N GLY A 214 1.60 -12.84 6.57
CA GLY A 214 2.67 -12.08 5.93
C GLY A 214 2.37 -10.59 6.08
N LYS A 215 2.97 -9.96 7.09
CA LYS A 215 3.37 -8.53 7.13
C LYS A 215 2.37 -7.54 6.50
N GLY A 216 1.18 -7.43 7.07
CA GLY A 216 0.21 -6.41 6.68
C GLY A 216 -0.61 -5.87 7.86
N ARG A 217 -0.23 -6.17 9.10
CA ARG A 217 -0.89 -5.61 10.28
C ARG A 217 -0.25 -4.26 10.61
N GLY A 218 -1.10 -3.23 10.63
CA GLY A 218 -0.72 -1.87 10.94
C GLY A 218 0.15 -1.80 12.20
N HIS A 219 1.09 -0.87 12.17
CA HIS A 219 2.15 -0.66 13.15
C HIS A 219 1.69 -0.29 14.59
N HIS A 220 0.50 -0.70 15.02
CA HIS A 220 -0.03 -0.41 16.35
C HIS A 220 0.31 -1.46 17.40
N ASN A 221 0.76 -2.65 17.02
CA ASN A 221 0.99 -3.75 17.96
C ASN A 221 2.23 -3.61 18.84
N ASN A 222 2.89 -2.44 18.88
CA ASN A 222 4.12 -2.24 19.63
C ASN A 222 4.24 -0.86 20.31
N LEU A 223 3.10 -0.17 20.49
CA LEU A 223 3.00 1.11 21.20
C LEU A 223 2.65 0.84 22.67
N ASP A 224 3.17 1.65 23.57
CA ASP A 224 2.84 1.64 24.99
C ASP A 224 1.37 2.10 25.24
N ALA A 225 0.87 1.84 26.44
CA ALA A 225 -0.51 2.14 26.81
C ALA A 225 -0.85 3.64 26.73
N GLU A 226 0.09 4.53 27.04
CA GLU A 226 -0.11 5.97 26.99
C GLU A 226 -0.27 6.45 25.54
N SER A 227 0.60 5.98 24.65
CA SER A 227 0.52 6.24 23.21
C SER A 227 -0.77 5.70 22.59
N LEU A 228 -1.24 4.54 23.03
CA LEU A 228 -2.53 3.99 22.59
C LEU A 228 -3.71 4.86 23.05
N ASN A 229 -3.67 5.37 24.28
CA ASN A 229 -4.69 6.27 24.80
C ASN A 229 -4.69 7.61 24.03
N LYS A 230 -3.52 8.22 23.80
CA LYS A 230 -3.38 9.43 22.97
C LYS A 230 -3.98 9.24 21.57
N LEU A 231 -3.70 8.09 20.93
CA LEU A 231 -4.27 7.76 19.63
C LEU A 231 -5.80 7.59 19.65
N LYS A 232 -6.35 7.03 20.74
CA LYS A 232 -7.79 6.87 20.92
C LYS A 232 -8.46 8.23 21.07
N SER A 233 -7.97 9.07 21.99
CA SER A 233 -8.49 10.43 22.21
C SER A 233 -8.39 11.29 20.94
N LEU A 234 -7.27 11.23 20.23
CA LEU A 234 -7.10 11.93 18.97
C LEU A 234 -8.16 11.53 17.93
N LYS A 235 -8.50 10.24 17.86
CA LYS A 235 -9.54 9.74 16.94
C LYS A 235 -10.94 10.20 17.37
N GLU A 236 -11.24 10.17 18.66
CA GLU A 236 -12.53 10.62 19.19
C GLU A 236 -12.75 12.10 18.91
N ASN A 237 -11.74 12.95 19.16
CA ASN A 237 -11.78 14.38 18.85
C ASN A 237 -11.98 14.63 17.35
N PHE A 238 -11.19 13.95 16.50
CA PHE A 238 -11.35 14.05 15.05
C PHE A 238 -12.78 13.71 14.59
N VAL A 239 -13.38 12.64 15.12
CA VAL A 239 -14.75 12.24 14.77
C VAL A 239 -15.76 13.29 15.23
N LYS A 240 -15.60 13.83 16.43
CA LYS A 240 -16.46 14.88 16.98
C LYS A 240 -16.39 16.16 16.15
N GLU A 241 -15.19 16.65 15.85
CA GLU A 241 -14.96 17.85 15.04
C GLU A 241 -15.47 17.66 13.60
N LYS A 242 -15.22 16.50 12.99
CA LYS A 242 -15.72 16.18 11.66
C LYS A 242 -17.25 16.23 11.62
N LYS A 243 -17.92 15.63 12.61
CA LYS A 243 -19.39 15.65 12.71
C LYS A 243 -19.92 17.06 12.92
N ALA A 244 -19.24 17.89 13.71
CA ALA A 244 -19.62 19.30 13.90
C ALA A 244 -19.52 20.09 12.57
N VAL A 245 -18.48 19.86 11.77
CA VAL A 245 -18.35 20.48 10.44
C VAL A 245 -19.46 19.98 9.49
N GLU A 246 -19.77 18.69 9.51
CA GLU A 246 -20.85 18.09 8.68
C GLU A 246 -22.24 18.62 9.05
N LEU A 247 -22.49 18.95 10.32
CA LEU A 247 -23.74 19.53 10.80
C LEU A 247 -23.78 21.06 10.71
N SER A 248 -22.67 21.71 10.37
CA SER A 248 -22.61 23.17 10.28
C SER A 248 -23.32 23.69 9.03
N ARG A 249 -23.97 24.84 9.14
CA ARG A 249 -24.72 25.49 8.03
C ARG A 249 -23.82 26.24 7.04
N ILE A 250 -22.56 25.85 6.89
CA ILE A 250 -21.65 26.45 5.90
C ILE A 250 -21.83 25.80 4.52
N ALA A 251 -21.37 26.47 3.46
CA ALA A 251 -21.44 25.94 2.11
C ALA A 251 -20.78 24.54 1.99
N PRO A 252 -21.34 23.62 1.18
CA PRO A 252 -20.80 22.26 1.04
C PRO A 252 -19.31 22.20 0.66
N GLU A 253 -18.84 23.12 -0.18
CA GLU A 253 -17.42 23.19 -0.55
C GLU A 253 -16.53 23.60 0.64
N ALA A 254 -17.00 24.55 1.46
CA ALA A 254 -16.30 24.93 2.68
C ALA A 254 -16.30 23.80 3.72
N GLN A 255 -17.36 22.98 3.79
CA GLN A 255 -17.36 21.76 4.62
C GLN A 255 -16.29 20.76 4.15
N LYS A 256 -16.20 20.51 2.83
CA LYS A 256 -15.20 19.61 2.24
C LYS A 256 -13.78 20.07 2.54
N GLU A 257 -13.51 21.36 2.39
CA GLU A 257 -12.19 21.94 2.67
C GLU A 257 -11.83 21.82 4.16
N LYS A 258 -12.75 22.18 5.07
CA LYS A 258 -12.53 22.03 6.52
C LYS A 258 -12.28 20.57 6.91
N ILE A 259 -13.04 19.62 6.35
CA ILE A 259 -12.86 18.19 6.60
C ILE A 259 -11.52 17.70 6.04
N LYS A 260 -11.08 18.21 4.87
CA LYS A 260 -9.76 17.90 4.29
C LYS A 260 -8.63 18.35 5.22
N ASN A 261 -8.68 19.59 5.70
CA ASN A 261 -7.69 20.14 6.63
C ASN A 261 -7.69 19.38 7.97
N LEU A 262 -8.87 19.06 8.49
CA LEU A 262 -9.02 18.25 9.69
C LEU A 262 -8.41 16.84 9.54
N ARG A 263 -8.57 16.20 8.38
CA ARG A 263 -7.95 14.90 8.07
C ARG A 263 -6.44 14.99 7.97
N GLU A 264 -5.92 16.09 7.46
CA GLU A 264 -4.48 16.33 7.38
C GLU A 264 -3.86 16.51 8.77
N LYS A 265 -4.46 17.38 9.60
CA LYS A 265 -4.09 17.55 11.00
C LYS A 265 -4.09 16.22 11.76
N TYR A 266 -5.18 15.44 11.68
CA TYR A 266 -5.28 14.13 12.30
C TYR A 266 -4.17 13.15 11.84
N ARG A 267 -3.84 13.15 10.55
CA ARG A 267 -2.78 12.29 10.00
C ARG A 267 -1.40 12.67 10.55
N ASN A 268 -1.13 13.97 10.66
CA ASN A 268 0.14 14.50 11.14
C ASN A 268 0.32 14.21 12.63
N GLU A 269 -0.65 14.57 13.47
CA GLU A 269 -0.60 14.31 14.92
C GLU A 269 -0.51 12.82 15.23
N ARG A 270 -1.27 11.99 14.50
CA ARG A 270 -1.17 10.53 14.63
C ARG A 270 0.24 10.03 14.26
N SER A 271 0.87 10.62 13.25
CA SER A 271 2.23 10.25 12.84
C SER A 271 3.25 10.62 13.91
N GLU A 272 3.10 11.79 14.53
CA GLU A 272 3.97 12.26 15.61
C GLU A 272 3.87 11.40 16.86
N ILE A 273 2.66 11.09 17.33
CA ILE A 273 2.44 10.18 18.47
C ILE A 273 3.14 8.83 18.23
N VAL A 274 3.00 8.26 17.02
CA VAL A 274 3.64 7.00 16.67
C VAL A 274 5.16 7.13 16.56
N LYS A 275 5.69 8.27 16.11
CA LYS A 275 7.13 8.53 16.01
C LYS A 275 7.75 8.65 17.40
N ASN A 276 7.14 9.44 18.28
CA ASN A 276 7.64 9.69 19.64
C ASN A 276 7.63 8.42 20.49
N ALA A 277 6.54 7.64 20.43
CA ALA A 277 6.44 6.34 21.10
C ALA A 277 7.55 5.35 20.70
N ARG A 278 8.04 5.45 19.46
CA ARG A 278 9.15 4.62 18.97
C ARG A 278 10.52 5.15 19.38
N GLN A 279 10.67 6.46 19.56
CA GLN A 279 11.91 7.06 20.05
C GLN A 279 12.12 6.73 21.53
N GLN A 280 11.06 6.86 22.35
CA GLN A 280 11.10 6.52 23.77
C GLN A 280 11.42 5.04 24.03
N LYS A 281 11.01 4.14 23.14
CA LYS A 281 11.33 2.70 23.25
C LYS A 281 12.78 2.35 22.88
N ASN A 282 13.45 3.20 22.12
CA ASN A 282 14.82 2.98 21.64
C ASN A 282 15.85 3.82 22.42
N SER A 283 15.40 4.59 23.42
CA SER A 283 16.24 5.34 24.38
C SER A 283 16.37 4.50 25.65
#